data_AF-A0A1C5CII1-F1
#
_entry.id   AF-A0A1C5CII1-F1
#
_cell.length_a   1.000
_cell.length_b   1.000
_cell.length_c   1.000
_cell.angle_alpha   90.00
_cell.angle_beta   90.00
_cell.angle_gamma   90.00
#
_symmetry.space_group_name_H-M   'P 1'
#
loop_
_entity.id
_entity.type
_entity.pdbx_description
1 polymer ?
#
loop_
_entity_poly.entity_id
_entity_poly.type
_entity_poly.pdbx_seq_one_letter_code
_entity_poly.pdbx_strand_id
1 'polypeptide(L)'
;MLDNARDTHQIRPLLPGSPGCLVLITSRNRMTSLNARHGAQLLSLGALSVSDAREALSLRLGEHRIVAERAAIDEIVCCRV
;
A
#
# COMPACT_ATOMS: atom_id res chain seq x y z
N MET A 1 0.19 8.54 11.06
CA MET A 1 0.27 7.47 10.05
C MET A 1 1.35 6.50 10.48
N LEU A 2 1.08 5.20 10.47
CA LEU A 2 2.03 4.15 10.83
C LEU A 2 2.27 3.30 9.59
N ASP A 3 3.45 3.45 8.99
CA ASP A 3 3.79 2.80 7.72
C ASP A 3 4.55 1.49 7.94
N ASN A 4 4.34 0.52 7.05
CA ASN A 4 5.03 -0.77 7.03
C ASN A 4 4.99 -1.49 8.40
N ALA A 5 3.84 -1.46 9.05
CA ALA A 5 3.62 -2.09 10.34
C ALA A 5 3.87 -3.61 10.24
N ARG A 6 4.68 -4.15 11.15
CA ARG A 6 4.99 -5.58 11.15
C ARG A 6 3.83 -6.39 11.69
N ASP A 7 3.33 -6.02 12.87
CA ASP A 7 2.30 -6.77 13.59
C ASP A 7 1.56 -5.89 14.61
N THR A 8 0.50 -6.45 15.20
CA THR A 8 -0.32 -5.69 16.15
C THR A 8 0.40 -5.36 17.47
N HIS A 9 1.37 -6.16 17.90
CA HIS A 9 2.07 -5.91 19.16
C HIS A 9 2.88 -4.61 19.07
N GLN A 10 3.52 -4.37 17.93
CA GLN A 10 4.21 -3.10 17.63
C GLN A 10 3.25 -1.90 17.66
N ILE A 11 2.04 -2.06 17.14
CA ILE A 11 1.13 -0.94 16.89
C ILE A 11 0.32 -0.52 18.11
N ARG A 12 -0.09 -1.46 18.96
CA ARG A 12 -0.93 -1.17 20.15
C ARG A 12 -0.44 -0.01 21.02
N PRO A 13 0.85 0.07 21.42
CA PRO A 13 1.32 1.16 22.27
C PRO A 13 1.34 2.53 21.57
N LEU A 14 1.21 2.58 20.24
CA LEU A 14 1.23 3.80 19.44
C LEU A 14 -0.18 4.34 19.14
N LEU A 15 -1.24 3.61 19.52
CA LEU A 15 -2.61 4.06 19.30
C LEU A 15 -2.94 5.22 20.25
N PRO A 16 -3.47 6.34 19.74
CA PRO A 16 -3.82 7.49 20.58
C PRO A 16 -4.99 7.14 21.49
N GLY A 17 -4.93 7.60 22.74
CA GLY A 17 -6.00 7.46 23.72
C GLY A 17 -7.03 8.60 23.70
N SER A 18 -6.78 9.65 22.92
CA SER A 18 -7.64 10.84 22.84
C SER A 18 -8.65 10.75 21.69
N PRO A 19 -9.92 11.15 21.90
CA PRO A 19 -10.90 11.31 20.82
C PRO A 19 -10.42 12.27 19.72
N GLY A 20 -10.98 12.12 18.51
CA GLY A 20 -10.70 13.00 17.36
C GLY A 20 -9.43 12.69 16.57
N CYS A 21 -8.67 11.65 16.96
CA CYS A 21 -7.49 11.19 16.22
C CYS A 21 -7.84 10.03 15.27
N LEU A 22 -7.36 10.10 14.02
CA LEU A 22 -7.41 9.00 13.06
C LEU A 22 -6.01 8.43 12.84
N VAL A 23 -5.88 7.10 12.92
CA VAL A 23 -4.63 6.39 12.59
C VAL A 23 -4.81 5.60 11.31
N LEU A 24 -4.09 5.99 10.26
CA LEU A 24 -3.89 5.16 9.08
C LEU A 24 -2.68 4.25 9.28
N ILE A 25 -2.89 2.95 9.10
CA ILE A 25 -1.87 1.90 9.23
C ILE A 25 -1.72 1.21 7.89
N THR A 26 -0.50 1.10 7.36
CA THR A 26 -0.20 0.27 6.20
C THR A 26 0.59 -0.96 6.65
N SER A 27 0.28 -2.12 6.07
CA SER A 27 0.96 -3.38 6.36
C SER A 27 0.75 -4.36 5.23
N ARG A 28 1.68 -5.32 5.10
CA ARG A 28 1.51 -6.52 4.28
C ARG A 28 0.84 -7.67 5.06
N ASN A 29 0.76 -7.56 6.38
CA ASN A 29 0.15 -8.57 7.24
C ASN A 29 -1.30 -8.20 7.57
N ARG A 30 -2.20 -9.18 7.55
CA ARG A 30 -3.59 -8.98 7.97
C ARG A 30 -3.68 -8.89 9.50
N MET A 31 -3.75 -7.68 10.03
CA MET A 31 -3.76 -7.40 11.47
C MET A 31 -5.17 -7.49 12.08
N THR A 32 -5.82 -8.66 11.95
CA THR A 32 -7.22 -8.88 12.37
C THR A 32 -7.51 -8.53 13.82
N SER A 33 -6.51 -8.65 14.71
CA SER A 33 -6.69 -8.29 16.12
C SER A 33 -6.90 -6.79 16.36
N LEU A 34 -6.48 -5.91 15.44
CA LEU A 34 -6.82 -4.48 15.49
C LEU A 34 -8.28 -4.23 15.17
N ASN A 35 -8.86 -4.97 14.22
CA ASN A 35 -10.30 -4.90 13.96
C ASN A 35 -11.09 -5.39 15.18
N ALA A 36 -10.74 -6.58 15.68
CA ALA A 36 -11.47 -7.21 16.79
C ALA A 36 -11.37 -6.45 18.13
N ARG A 37 -10.24 -5.78 18.43
CA ARG A 37 -10.01 -5.14 19.75
C ARG A 37 -10.01 -3.62 19.73
N HIS A 38 -9.80 -3.00 18.57
CA HIS A 38 -9.66 -1.55 18.44
C HIS A 38 -10.58 -0.96 17.37
N GLY A 39 -11.54 -1.75 16.84
CA GLY A 39 -12.51 -1.28 15.86
C GLY A 39 -11.91 -0.86 14.51
N ALA A 40 -10.66 -1.26 14.23
CA ALA A 40 -9.99 -0.86 13.00
C ALA A 40 -10.72 -1.38 11.76
N GLN A 41 -10.86 -0.53 10.75
CA GLN A 41 -11.37 -0.94 9.43
C GLN A 41 -10.22 -1.50 8.61
N LEU A 42 -10.37 -2.73 8.10
CA LEU A 42 -9.37 -3.37 7.26
C LEU A 42 -9.71 -3.15 5.79
N LEU A 43 -8.82 -2.47 5.07
CA LEU A 43 -8.88 -2.33 3.63
C LEU A 43 -7.79 -3.19 2.99
N SER A 44 -8.18 -4.22 2.26
CA SER A 44 -7.24 -5.03 1.47
C SER A 44 -7.01 -4.36 0.13
N LEU A 45 -5.75 -4.05 -0.19
CA LEU A 45 -5.37 -3.53 -1.49
C LEU A 45 -4.83 -4.67 -2.35
N GLY A 46 -5.35 -4.77 -3.57
CA GLY A 46 -4.79 -5.66 -4.60
C GLY A 46 -3.56 -5.04 -5.26
N ALA A 47 -2.79 -5.86 -5.98
CA ALA A 47 -1.81 -5.35 -6.92
C ALA A 47 -2.53 -4.55 -8.03
N LEU A 48 -1.84 -3.54 -8.57
CA LEU A 48 -2.32 -2.82 -9.75
C LEU A 48 -2.45 -3.77 -10.94
N SER A 49 -3.43 -3.50 -11.81
CA SER A 49 -3.44 -4.14 -13.13
C SER A 49 -2.23 -3.68 -13.95
N VAL A 50 -1.86 -4.43 -14.99
CA VAL A 50 -0.76 -4.07 -15.88
C VAL A 50 -0.98 -2.70 -16.54
N SER A 51 -2.23 -2.37 -16.90
CA SER A 51 -2.57 -1.06 -17.47
C SER A 51 -2.41 0.05 -16.45
N ASP A 52 -2.93 -0.12 -15.23
CA ASP A 52 -2.86 0.91 -14.18
C ASP A 52 -1.42 1.12 -13.71
N ALA A 53 -0.61 0.05 -13.66
CA ALA A 53 0.82 0.14 -13.35
C ALA A 53 1.57 0.92 -14.44
N ARG A 54 1.27 0.68 -15.73
CA ARG A 54 1.87 1.44 -16.84
C ARG A 54 1.48 2.91 -16.78
N GLU A 55 0.21 3.21 -16.52
CA GLU A 55 -0.28 4.59 -16.36
C GLU A 55 0.41 5.29 -15.18
N ALA A 56 0.51 4.61 -14.03
CA ALA A 56 1.18 5.14 -12.84
C ALA A 56 2.68 5.44 -13.08
N LEU A 57 3.35 4.63 -13.90
CA LEU A 57 4.72 4.89 -14.33
C LEU A 57 4.79 6.05 -15.32
N SER A 58 3.85 6.14 -16.27
CA SER A 58 3.78 7.26 -17.21
C SER A 58 3.62 8.61 -16.52
N LEU A 59 2.71 8.69 -15.53
CA LEU A 59 2.52 9.90 -14.72
C LEU A 59 3.79 10.35 -13.97
N ARG A 60 4.71 9.42 -13.67
CA ARG A 60 5.95 9.71 -12.93
C ARG A 60 7.17 9.92 -13.82
N LEU A 61 7.28 9.18 -14.91
CA LEU A 61 8.47 9.12 -15.77
C LEU A 61 8.28 9.83 -17.12
N GLY A 62 7.03 10.15 -17.48
CA GLY A 62 6.62 10.73 -18.75
C GLY A 62 6.46 9.71 -19.86
N GLU A 63 5.49 9.95 -20.75
CA GLU A 63 5.15 9.08 -21.89
C GLU A 63 6.37 8.78 -22.78
N HIS A 64 7.25 9.76 -22.99
CA HIS A 64 8.44 9.59 -23.82
C HIS A 64 9.32 8.42 -23.34
N ARG A 65 9.53 8.29 -22.03
CA ARG A 65 10.33 7.19 -21.47
C ARG A 65 9.58 5.87 -21.51
N ILE A 66 8.28 5.88 -21.27
CA ILE A 66 7.45 4.67 -21.35
C ILE A 66 7.48 4.06 -22.75
N VAL A 67 7.46 4.90 -23.78
CA VAL A 67 7.53 4.46 -25.19
C VAL A 67 8.95 4.02 -25.57
N ALA A 68 9.98 4.78 -25.18
CA ALA A 68 11.37 4.49 -25.52
C ALA A 68 11.90 3.20 -24.88
N GLU A 69 11.46 2.89 -23.65
CA GLU A 69 11.96 1.75 -22.86
C GLU A 69 10.91 0.64 -22.69
N ARG A 70 10.08 0.41 -23.71
CA ARG A 70 8.91 -0.48 -23.65
C ARG A 70 9.18 -1.86 -23.03
N ALA A 71 10.25 -2.54 -23.44
CA ALA A 71 10.56 -3.89 -22.94
C ALA A 71 10.85 -3.90 -21.43
N ALA A 72 11.60 -2.91 -20.93
CA ALA A 72 11.89 -2.79 -19.50
C ALA A 72 10.64 -2.41 -18.70
N ILE A 73 9.79 -1.53 -19.24
CA ILE A 73 8.51 -1.20 -18.62
C ILE A 73 7.61 -2.43 -18.54
N ASP A 74 7.52 -3.21 -19.62
CA ASP A 74 6.73 -4.44 -19.69
C ASP A 74 7.20 -5.47 -18.64
N GLU A 75 8.51 -5.61 -18.43
CA GLU A 75 9.09 -6.43 -17.38
C GLU A 75 8.64 -5.98 -15.98
N ILE A 76 8.72 -4.68 -15.70
CA ILE A 76 8.34 -4.10 -14.40
C ILE A 76 6.84 -4.30 -14.12
N VAL A 77 5.97 -4.00 -15.09
CA VAL A 77 4.51 -4.03 -14.86
C VAL A 77 3.92 -5.45 -14.88
N CYS A 78 4.59 -6.40 -15.53
CA CYS A 78 4.18 -7.80 -15.54
C CYS A 78 4.77 -8.62 -14.39
N CYS A 79 5.76 -8.08 -13.66
CA CYS A 79 6.38 -8.77 -12.55
C CYS A 79 5.33 -9.01 -11.44
N ARG A 80 4.99 -10.29 -11.21
CA ARG A 80 4.19 -10.70 -10.06
C ARG A 80 5.11 -10.82 -8.85
N VAL A 81 4.83 -10.04 -7.81
CA VAL A 81 5.47 -10.12 -6.48
C VAL A 81 4.91 -11.29 -5.69
#